data_AF-A0A9Q0YF60-F1
#
_entry.id   AF-A0A9Q0YF60-F1
#
_cell.length_a   1.000
_cell.length_b   1.000
_cell.length_c   1.000
_cell.angle_alpha   90.00
_cell.angle_beta   90.00
_cell.angle_gamma   90.00
#
_symmetry.space_group_name_H-M   'P 1'
#
loop_
_entity.id
_entity.type
_entity.pdbx_description
1 polymer ?
#
loop_
_entity_poly.entity_id
_entity_poly.type
_entity_poly.pdbx_seq_one_letter_code
_entity_poly.pdbx_strand_id
1 'polypeptide(L)'
;MKKNGNTVGVNLSFHFPSLNSLGAGFLASEKKERPSTESLIQWKKLPVPKKKPDDPWSEENALFGENDYKDILGDGTYDLRKNIKSGPWWLKGWKPKNELQMLIAKKRYTGADMGPVEKHELKKRMFYLYKKLNRNKGKWMYRGDD
;
A
#
# COMPACT_ATOMS: atom_id res chain seq x y z
N MET A 1 -50.53 43.31 64.14
CA MET A 1 -51.73 43.28 63.25
C MET A 1 -51.71 41.99 62.44
N LYS A 2 -52.85 41.29 62.45
CA LYS A 2 -53.41 40.24 61.56
C LYS A 2 -52.47 39.41 60.63
N LYS A 3 -52.59 38.08 60.77
CA LYS A 3 -52.23 37.04 59.79
C LYS A 3 -53.02 37.26 58.48
N ASN A 4 -52.58 36.64 57.37
CA ASN A 4 -53.37 35.69 56.55
C ASN A 4 -52.59 35.32 55.26
N GLY A 5 -52.39 34.02 55.05
CA GLY A 5 -51.97 33.47 53.77
C GLY A 5 -53.16 33.32 52.82
N ASN A 6 -52.92 33.46 51.52
CA ASN A 6 -53.89 33.15 50.47
C ASN A 6 -53.29 32.10 49.53
N THR A 7 -53.88 30.91 49.59
CA THR A 7 -53.76 29.81 48.63
C THR A 7 -54.55 30.16 47.37
N VAL A 8 -53.94 29.96 46.20
CA VAL A 8 -54.59 30.13 44.90
C VAL A 8 -54.82 28.73 44.33
N GLY A 9 -56.07 28.25 44.40
CA GLY A 9 -56.51 27.03 43.72
C GLY A 9 -56.99 27.39 42.32
N VAL A 10 -56.51 26.65 41.30
CA VAL A 10 -57.03 26.77 39.93
C VAL A 10 -57.53 25.40 39.49
N ASN A 11 -58.82 25.34 39.17
CA ASN A 11 -59.56 24.16 38.72
C ASN A 11 -59.08 23.69 37.34
N LEU A 12 -58.70 22.41 37.22
CA LEU A 12 -58.52 21.72 35.94
C LEU A 12 -59.78 20.91 35.61
N SER A 13 -60.48 21.31 34.55
CA SER A 13 -61.51 20.50 33.90
C SER A 13 -60.86 19.60 32.84
N PHE A 14 -60.96 18.29 33.03
CA PHE A 14 -60.46 17.26 32.10
C PHE A 14 -61.53 16.91 31.07
N HIS A 15 -61.18 16.98 29.78
CA HIS A 15 -61.98 16.48 28.68
C HIS A 15 -61.35 15.16 28.21
N PHE A 16 -62.06 14.04 28.40
CA PHE A 16 -61.63 12.73 27.91
C PHE A 16 -62.23 12.46 26.53
N PRO A 17 -61.42 12.16 25.49
CA PRO A 17 -61.96 11.73 24.21
C PRO A 17 -62.48 10.29 24.29
N SER A 18 -63.62 10.06 23.64
CA SER A 18 -64.37 8.80 23.63
C SER A 18 -63.59 7.66 22.95
N LEU A 19 -63.50 6.52 23.64
CA LEU A 19 -63.11 5.25 23.04
C LEU A 19 -64.22 4.73 22.12
N ASN A 20 -63.95 4.67 20.82
CA ASN A 20 -64.58 3.71 19.89
C ASN A 20 -63.82 3.67 18.55
N SER A 21 -62.76 2.86 18.51
CA SER A 21 -62.52 1.89 17.43
C SER A 21 -61.30 1.05 17.78
N LEU A 22 -61.54 -0.08 18.45
CA LEU A 22 -60.62 -1.20 18.51
C LEU A 22 -60.52 -1.81 17.09
N GLY A 23 -59.63 -1.27 16.28
CA GLY A 23 -59.11 -1.93 15.09
C GLY A 23 -57.91 -2.77 15.49
N ALA A 24 -57.97 -4.06 15.19
CA ALA A 24 -56.97 -5.09 15.48
C ALA A 24 -55.52 -4.60 15.27
N GLY A 25 -54.74 -4.58 16.35
CA GLY A 25 -53.34 -4.16 16.30
C GLY A 25 -52.49 -4.62 17.49
N PHE A 26 -52.90 -5.66 18.21
CA PHE A 26 -51.98 -6.41 19.07
C PHE A 26 -51.51 -7.62 18.28
N LEU A 27 -50.25 -7.58 17.82
CA LEU A 27 -49.35 -8.69 17.42
C LEU A 27 -48.50 -8.33 16.20
N ALA A 28 -47.55 -7.41 16.37
CA ALA A 28 -46.24 -7.52 15.75
C ALA A 28 -45.35 -6.50 16.43
N SER A 29 -44.56 -6.94 17.41
CA SER A 29 -43.27 -6.26 17.63
C SER A 29 -42.52 -6.43 16.32
N GLU A 30 -42.57 -5.40 15.48
CA GLU A 30 -41.86 -5.34 14.22
C GLU A 30 -40.37 -5.52 14.55
N LYS A 31 -39.90 -6.77 14.46
CA LYS A 31 -38.47 -7.06 14.61
C LYS A 31 -37.83 -6.34 13.43
N LYS A 32 -37.30 -5.13 13.65
CA LYS A 32 -36.41 -4.49 12.69
C LYS A 32 -35.27 -5.47 12.46
N GLU A 33 -35.35 -6.20 11.35
CA GLU A 33 -34.31 -7.12 10.96
C GLU A 33 -33.03 -6.29 10.84
N ARG A 34 -31.99 -6.73 11.56
CA ARG A 34 -30.72 -6.02 11.52
C ARG A 34 -30.23 -6.06 10.07
N PRO A 35 -29.82 -4.92 9.48
CA PRO A 35 -29.33 -4.91 8.12
C PRO A 35 -28.20 -5.94 8.00
N SER A 36 -28.20 -6.73 6.92
CA SER A 36 -27.18 -7.75 6.69
C SER A 36 -25.80 -7.10 6.75
N THR A 37 -24.80 -7.80 7.31
CA THR A 37 -23.42 -7.30 7.45
C THR A 37 -22.82 -6.82 6.12
N GLU A 38 -23.30 -7.37 5.00
CA GLU A 38 -22.92 -6.98 3.65
C GLU A 38 -23.40 -5.56 3.28
N SER A 39 -24.58 -5.15 3.73
CA SER A 39 -25.11 -3.80 3.48
C SER A 39 -24.38 -2.70 4.25
N LEU A 40 -23.65 -3.05 5.32
CA LEU A 40 -22.81 -2.12 6.10
C LEU A 40 -21.42 -1.91 5.47
N ILE A 41 -20.99 -2.79 4.57
CA ILE A 41 -19.68 -2.71 3.91
C ILE A 41 -19.89 -2.19 2.48
N GLN A 42 -20.29 -0.92 2.38
CA GLN A 42 -20.34 -0.22 1.10
C GLN A 42 -18.92 0.26 0.76
N TRP A 43 -18.17 -0.52 -0.03
CA TRP A 43 -16.86 -0.11 -0.53
C TRP A 43 -17.00 1.16 -1.39
N LYS A 44 -16.80 2.34 -0.80
CA LYS A 44 -16.80 3.60 -1.53
C LYS A 44 -15.59 3.63 -2.47
N LYS A 45 -15.84 3.56 -3.78
CA LYS A 45 -14.80 3.71 -4.79
C LYS A 45 -14.15 5.08 -4.62
N LEU A 46 -12.84 5.09 -4.35
CA LEU A 46 -12.07 6.34 -4.28
C LEU A 46 -12.15 7.06 -5.63
N PRO A 47 -12.13 8.41 -5.64
CA PRO A 47 -12.08 9.15 -6.89
C PRO A 47 -10.84 8.76 -7.69
N VAL A 48 -10.99 8.64 -9.01
CA VAL A 48 -9.87 8.33 -9.90
C VAL A 48 -8.82 9.44 -9.75
N PRO A 49 -7.53 9.11 -9.52
CA PRO A 49 -6.50 10.13 -9.45
C PRO A 49 -6.41 10.85 -10.80
N LYS A 50 -6.38 12.19 -10.77
CA LYS A 50 -6.16 12.98 -11.97
C LYS A 50 -4.75 12.71 -12.49
N LYS A 51 -4.63 12.32 -13.76
CA LYS A 51 -3.32 12.18 -14.41
C LYS A 51 -2.68 13.56 -14.53
N LYS A 52 -1.37 13.64 -14.25
CA LYS A 52 -0.59 14.83 -14.60
C LYS A 52 -0.38 14.83 -16.12
N PRO A 53 -0.43 15.99 -16.79
CA PRO A 53 0.00 16.07 -18.17
C PRO A 53 1.51 15.80 -18.23
N ASP A 54 1.91 14.83 -19.05
CA ASP A 54 3.32 14.50 -19.28
C ASP A 54 3.75 15.12 -20.62
N ASP A 55 4.90 15.83 -20.62
CA ASP A 55 5.49 16.39 -21.84
C ASP A 55 6.47 15.39 -22.47
N PRO A 56 6.16 14.82 -23.66
CA PRO A 56 7.06 13.89 -24.33
C PRO A 56 8.36 14.54 -24.81
N TRP A 57 8.39 15.87 -24.97
CA TRP A 57 9.54 16.63 -25.46
C TRP A 57 10.24 17.43 -24.35
N SER A 58 10.08 17.01 -23.10
CA SER A 58 10.91 17.51 -22.01
C SER A 58 12.39 17.32 -22.33
N GLU A 59 13.26 18.20 -21.81
CA GLU A 59 14.70 18.14 -22.06
C GLU A 59 15.31 16.77 -21.72
N GLU A 60 14.86 16.14 -20.64
CA GLU A 60 15.31 14.80 -20.23
C GLU A 60 14.97 13.72 -21.26
N ASN A 61 13.77 13.79 -21.84
CA ASN A 61 13.30 12.82 -22.85
C ASN A 61 13.94 13.10 -24.22
N ALA A 62 14.08 14.37 -24.59
CA ALA A 62 14.65 14.79 -25.86
C ALA A 62 16.15 14.48 -25.95
N LEU A 63 16.90 14.62 -24.84
CA LEU A 63 18.34 14.34 -24.78
C LEU A 63 18.67 12.89 -24.39
N PHE A 64 17.66 12.05 -24.18
CA PHE A 64 17.89 10.66 -23.79
C PHE A 64 18.65 9.90 -24.89
N GLY A 65 19.79 9.29 -24.53
CA GLY A 65 20.61 8.48 -25.43
C GLY A 65 21.59 9.25 -26.32
N GLU A 66 21.67 10.59 -26.22
CA GLU A 66 22.54 11.44 -27.05
C GLU A 66 24.01 10.96 -27.08
N ASN A 67 24.53 10.46 -25.96
CA ASN A 67 25.94 10.10 -25.79
C ASN A 67 26.22 8.59 -25.74
N ASP A 68 25.28 7.74 -26.15
CA ASP A 68 25.37 6.28 -25.96
C ASP A 68 26.40 5.58 -26.87
N TYR A 69 26.80 6.20 -27.97
CA TYR A 69 27.76 5.64 -28.94
C TYR A 69 29.08 6.40 -28.99
N LYS A 70 29.37 7.19 -27.94
CA LYS A 70 30.56 8.03 -27.89
C LYS A 70 31.87 7.24 -27.89
N ASP A 71 31.84 5.99 -27.44
CA ASP A 71 32.98 5.09 -27.44
C ASP A 71 33.38 4.61 -28.85
N ILE A 72 32.41 4.30 -29.71
CA ILE A 72 32.66 3.81 -31.08
C ILE A 72 32.80 4.93 -32.11
N LEU A 73 32.21 6.10 -31.86
CA LEU A 73 32.29 7.28 -32.74
C LEU A 73 33.41 8.26 -32.35
N GLY A 74 34.06 8.05 -31.21
CA GLY A 74 35.11 8.90 -30.68
C GLY A 74 36.52 8.40 -31.00
N ASP A 75 37.46 8.76 -30.13
CA ASP A 75 38.88 8.38 -30.16
C ASP A 75 39.16 7.01 -29.52
N GLY A 76 38.12 6.31 -29.04
CA GLY A 76 38.22 5.04 -28.34
C GLY A 76 38.76 5.12 -26.91
N THR A 77 39.04 6.33 -26.39
CA THR A 77 39.49 6.51 -24.99
C THR A 77 38.33 6.61 -24.00
N TYR A 78 37.12 6.83 -24.52
CA TYR A 78 35.91 6.98 -23.74
C TYR A 78 35.29 5.63 -23.35
N ASP A 79 34.88 5.51 -22.10
CA ASP A 79 34.23 4.31 -21.57
C ASP A 79 32.77 4.63 -21.24
N LEU A 80 31.84 3.90 -21.87
CA LEU A 80 30.39 4.08 -21.69
C LEU A 80 29.93 3.99 -20.23
N ARG A 81 30.68 3.31 -19.36
CA ARG A 81 30.38 3.25 -17.93
C ARG A 81 30.33 4.63 -17.27
N LYS A 82 31.02 5.62 -17.84
CA LYS A 82 31.03 7.03 -17.38
C LYS A 82 29.71 7.74 -17.64
N ASN A 83 28.91 7.32 -18.63
CA ASN A 83 27.59 7.90 -18.92
C ASN A 83 26.55 7.62 -17.84
N ILE A 84 26.74 6.57 -17.03
CA ILE A 84 25.80 6.18 -15.99
C ILE A 84 25.87 7.17 -14.82
N LYS A 85 25.01 8.20 -14.87
CA LYS A 85 24.93 9.26 -13.85
C LYS A 85 24.36 8.72 -12.53
N SER A 86 23.24 8.01 -12.59
CA SER A 86 22.49 7.53 -11.42
C SER A 86 22.83 6.10 -10.99
N GLY A 87 22.60 5.80 -9.71
CA GLY A 87 22.67 4.45 -9.15
C GLY A 87 23.95 4.15 -8.36
N PRO A 88 24.01 2.96 -7.72
CA PRO A 88 25.14 2.60 -6.87
C PRO A 88 26.44 2.46 -7.67
N TRP A 89 27.54 3.04 -7.18
CA TRP A 89 28.84 3.03 -7.88
C TRP A 89 29.35 1.61 -8.15
N TRP A 90 29.12 0.68 -7.23
CA TRP A 90 29.53 -0.72 -7.34
C TRP A 90 28.70 -1.54 -8.36
N LEU A 91 27.66 -0.94 -8.94
CA LEU A 91 26.81 -1.53 -9.98
C LEU A 91 27.01 -0.88 -11.36
N LYS A 92 27.77 0.23 -11.44
CA LYS A 92 28.00 0.95 -12.70
C LYS A 92 28.79 0.05 -13.67
N GLY A 93 28.21 -0.20 -14.85
CA GLY A 93 28.83 -1.01 -15.89
C GLY A 93 28.86 -2.51 -15.63
N TRP A 94 28.14 -2.99 -14.60
CA TRP A 94 28.06 -4.40 -14.30
C TRP A 94 26.61 -4.84 -14.13
N LYS A 95 26.16 -5.76 -14.97
CA LYS A 95 24.83 -6.37 -14.88
C LYS A 95 24.92 -7.72 -14.15
N PRO A 96 24.41 -7.84 -12.92
CA PRO A 96 24.39 -9.11 -12.20
C PRO A 96 23.42 -10.10 -12.88
N LYS A 97 23.75 -11.39 -12.91
CA LYS A 97 22.84 -12.42 -13.46
C LYS A 97 21.69 -12.75 -12.50
N ASN A 98 21.93 -12.61 -11.20
CA ASN A 98 20.94 -12.85 -10.15
C ASN A 98 21.18 -11.95 -8.93
N GLU A 99 20.18 -11.92 -8.05
CA GLU A 99 20.22 -11.14 -6.81
C GLU A 99 21.37 -11.56 -5.89
N LEU A 100 21.69 -12.86 -5.83
CA LEU A 100 22.76 -13.37 -4.98
C LEU A 100 24.13 -12.76 -5.36
N GLN A 101 24.43 -12.68 -6.66
CA GLN A 101 25.64 -12.04 -7.15
C GLN A 101 25.67 -10.55 -6.79
N MET A 102 24.54 -9.85 -6.97
CA MET A 102 24.40 -8.44 -6.61
C MET A 102 24.69 -8.21 -5.11
N LEU A 103 24.16 -9.06 -4.22
CA LEU A 103 24.40 -8.93 -2.77
C LEU A 103 25.83 -9.28 -2.37
N ILE A 104 26.47 -10.25 -3.03
CA ILE A 104 27.89 -10.55 -2.82
C ILE A 104 28.75 -9.35 -3.20
N ALA A 105 28.46 -8.70 -4.34
CA ALA A 105 29.13 -7.48 -4.75
C ALA A 105 28.88 -6.35 -3.75
N LYS A 106 27.63 -6.09 -3.37
CA LYS A 106 27.28 -5.08 -2.35
C LYS A 106 28.08 -5.32 -1.06
N LYS A 107 28.13 -6.56 -0.56
CA LYS A 107 28.93 -6.92 0.61
C LYS A 107 30.42 -6.66 0.41
N ARG A 108 30.97 -6.96 -0.76
CA ARG A 108 32.40 -6.76 -1.05
C ARG A 108 32.77 -5.28 -1.13
N TYR A 109 31.94 -4.46 -1.76
CA TYR A 109 32.23 -3.03 -1.99
C TYR A 109 31.82 -2.14 -0.81
N THR A 110 30.68 -2.40 -0.17
CA THR A 110 30.11 -1.51 0.86
C THR A 110 30.01 -2.16 2.23
N GLY A 111 30.50 -3.39 2.40
CA GLY A 111 30.30 -4.15 3.64
C GLY A 111 31.17 -3.70 4.83
N ALA A 112 32.17 -2.85 4.58
CA ALA A 112 32.96 -2.19 5.61
C ALA A 112 32.15 -1.03 6.24
N ASP A 113 31.51 -0.21 5.40
CA ASP A 113 30.78 1.00 5.81
C ASP A 113 29.34 0.73 6.25
N MET A 114 28.85 -0.50 6.06
CA MET A 114 27.49 -0.90 6.35
C MET A 114 27.23 -1.07 7.86
N GLY A 115 26.11 -0.50 8.33
CA GLY A 115 25.66 -0.64 9.72
C GLY A 115 25.39 -2.11 10.13
N PRO A 116 25.41 -2.42 11.43
CA PRO A 116 25.32 -3.80 11.92
C PRO A 116 24.00 -4.49 11.55
N VAL A 117 22.88 -3.76 11.58
CA VAL A 117 21.54 -4.29 11.22
C VAL A 117 21.49 -4.62 9.72
N GLU A 118 21.87 -3.67 8.87
CA GLU A 118 21.88 -3.88 7.41
C GLU A 118 22.82 -5.05 7.03
N LYS A 119 23.98 -5.16 7.69
CA LYS A 119 24.93 -6.25 7.47
C LYS A 119 24.36 -7.61 7.88
N HIS A 120 23.59 -7.65 8.98
CA HIS A 120 22.90 -8.86 9.41
C HIS A 120 21.79 -9.26 8.43
N GLU A 121 20.98 -8.31 7.96
CA GLU A 121 19.92 -8.54 6.97
C GLU A 121 20.46 -9.00 5.62
N LEU A 122 21.54 -8.36 5.14
CA LEU A 122 22.23 -8.75 3.92
C LEU A 122 22.72 -10.20 4.02
N LYS A 123 23.34 -10.58 5.14
CA LYS A 123 23.77 -11.97 5.40
C LYS A 123 22.59 -12.94 5.40
N LYS A 124 21.47 -12.61 6.07
CA LYS A 124 20.25 -13.43 6.07
C LYS A 124 19.75 -13.66 4.65
N ARG A 125 19.65 -12.60 3.84
CA ARG A 125 19.16 -12.68 2.45
C ARG A 125 20.09 -13.50 1.57
N MET A 126 21.40 -13.27 1.64
CA MET A 126 22.39 -14.08 0.91
C MET A 126 22.29 -15.57 1.27
N PHE A 127 22.18 -15.91 2.56
CA PHE A 127 22.08 -17.30 3.00
C PHE A 127 20.79 -17.98 2.52
N TYR A 128 19.66 -17.26 2.56
CA TYR A 128 18.40 -17.73 1.99
C TYR A 128 18.53 -18.01 0.49
N LEU A 129 19.06 -17.05 -0.28
CA LEU A 129 19.21 -17.20 -1.73
C LEU A 129 20.20 -18.31 -2.10
N TYR A 130 21.30 -18.44 -1.37
CA TYR A 130 22.25 -19.52 -1.56
C TYR A 130 21.58 -20.89 -1.37
N LYS A 131 20.81 -21.08 -0.29
CA LYS A 131 20.04 -22.32 -0.07
C LYS A 131 19.02 -22.54 -1.19
N LYS A 132 18.20 -21.54 -1.51
CA LYS A 132 17.14 -21.65 -2.53
C LYS A 132 17.72 -21.99 -3.91
N LEU A 133 18.75 -21.27 -4.34
CA LEU A 133 19.33 -21.43 -5.67
C LEU A 133 20.14 -22.71 -5.82
N ASN A 134 20.77 -23.22 -4.76
CA ASN A 134 21.66 -24.39 -4.88
C ASN A 134 21.03 -25.70 -4.37
N ARG A 135 20.08 -25.65 -3.44
CA ARG A 135 19.45 -26.86 -2.85
C ARG A 135 18.09 -27.22 -3.46
N ASN A 136 17.42 -26.29 -4.16
CA ASN A 136 16.09 -26.54 -4.76
C ASN A 136 16.13 -26.78 -6.28
N LYS A 137 17.32 -26.88 -6.89
CA LYS A 137 17.43 -27.29 -8.30
C LYS A 137 17.04 -28.78 -8.39
N GLY A 138 15.94 -29.08 -9.06
CA GLY A 138 15.51 -30.46 -9.34
C GLY A 138 14.36 -31.01 -8.49
N LYS A 139 13.93 -30.34 -7.41
CA LYS A 139 12.76 -30.81 -6.62
C LYS A 139 11.42 -30.74 -7.36
N TRP A 140 11.34 -30.01 -8.46
CA TRP A 140 10.14 -29.91 -9.30
C TRP A 140 10.15 -30.86 -10.50
N MET A 141 11.28 -31.52 -10.81
CA MET A 141 11.38 -32.48 -11.93
C MET A 141 10.95 -33.91 -11.55
N TYR A 142 10.68 -34.17 -10.25
CA TYR A 142 10.17 -35.44 -9.73
C TYR A 142 8.89 -35.22 -8.91
N ARG A 143 7.96 -34.41 -9.42
CA ARG A 143 6.54 -34.59 -9.06
C ARG A 143 5.90 -35.23 -10.27
N GLY A 144 5.88 -36.57 -10.26
CA GLY A 144 5.31 -37.39 -11.32
C GLY A 144 3.85 -37.03 -11.54
N ASP A 145 3.48 -37.02 -12.81
CA ASP A 145 2.11 -37.23 -13.26
C ASP A 145 1.81 -38.73 -13.03
N ASP A 146 1.36 -39.08 -11.82
CA ASP A 146 0.73 -40.36 -11.49
C ASP A 146 -0.79 -40.15 -11.30
#